data_AF-A0A4P8GV70-F1
#
_entry.id   AF-A0A4P8GV70-F1
#
_cell.length_a   1.000
_cell.length_b   1.000
_cell.length_c   1.000
_cell.angle_alpha   90.00
_cell.angle_beta   90.00
_cell.angle_gamma   90.00
#
_symmetry.space_group_name_H-M   'P 1'
#
loop_
_entity.id
_entity.type
_entity.pdbx_description
1 polymer ?
#
loop_
_entity_poly.entity_id
_entity_poly.type
_entity_poly.pdbx_seq_one_letter_code
_entity_poly.pdbx_strand_id
1 'polypeptide(L)'
;MGTSQPEPGKKVLAGIACMAVSLLSFAFMGGSEGPVNSVLIVLIAMVLFGVAEIVVVPTALSLTARLAPRAASAQMTSLYFLTMAGGSTFSGVVAQAYSPENEGLFFSVVGLGSIAAAITLYLVYRALNRKVRML
;
A
#
# COMPACT_ATOMS: atom_id res chain seq x y z
N MET A 1 25.24 14.54 -2.95
CA MET A 1 24.33 13.41 -2.63
C MET A 1 24.01 13.50 -1.15
N GLY A 2 22.77 13.90 -0.81
CA GLY A 2 22.40 14.32 0.55
C GLY A 2 22.29 13.17 1.54
N THR A 3 22.85 13.35 2.73
CA THR A 3 23.11 12.38 3.80
C THR A 3 21.88 11.92 4.59
N SER A 4 20.66 12.15 4.09
CA SER A 4 19.40 11.87 4.81
C SER A 4 18.36 11.10 3.98
N GLN A 5 18.76 10.35 2.94
CA GLN A 5 17.78 9.52 2.24
C GLN A 5 17.20 8.47 3.20
N PRO A 6 15.87 8.45 3.39
CA PRO A 6 15.23 7.40 4.19
C PRO A 6 15.59 6.04 3.62
N GLU A 7 15.84 5.06 4.51
CA GLU A 7 16.11 3.68 4.09
C GLU A 7 15.01 3.18 3.15
N PRO A 8 15.33 2.42 2.09
CA PRO A 8 14.35 1.98 1.09
C PRO A 8 13.09 1.34 1.69
N GLY A 9 13.22 0.55 2.75
CA GLY A 9 12.07 -0.04 3.46
C GLY A 9 11.15 1.00 4.11
N LYS A 10 11.72 2.08 4.67
CA LYS A 10 10.93 3.18 5.25
C LYS A 10 10.17 3.97 4.19
N LYS A 11 10.72 4.10 2.97
CA LYS A 11 10.02 4.75 1.84
C LYS A 11 8.81 3.94 1.38
N VAL A 12 8.96 2.62 1.26
CA VAL A 12 7.85 1.71 0.91
C VAL A 12 6.76 1.78 1.97
N LEU A 13 7.12 1.72 3.25
CA LEU A 13 6.17 1.83 4.36
C LEU A 13 5.40 3.16 4.36
N ALA A 14 6.09 4.28 4.12
CA ALA A 14 5.45 5.59 4.04
C ALA A 14 4.49 5.69 2.84
N GLY A 15 4.86 5.12 1.69
CA GLY A 15 3.99 5.07 0.52
C GLY A 15 2.73 4.22 0.76
N ILE A 16 2.87 3.03 1.34
CA ILE A 16 1.72 2.17 1.70
C ILE A 16 0.80 2.87 2.70
N ALA A 17 1.35 3.56 3.70
CA ALA A 17 0.53 4.33 4.64
C ALA A 17 -0.23 5.47 3.94
N CYS A 18 0.41 6.18 3.00
CA CYS A 18 -0.24 7.22 2.21
C CYS A 18 -1.38 6.67 1.34
N MET A 19 -1.17 5.50 0.70
CA MET A 19 -2.22 4.80 -0.03
C MET A 19 -3.40 4.42 0.87
N ALA A 20 -3.13 3.88 2.06
CA ALA A 20 -4.17 3.48 3.01
C ALA A 20 -5.01 4.69 3.48
N VAL A 21 -4.38 5.84 3.75
CA VAL A 21 -5.07 7.09 4.10
C VAL A 21 -5.88 7.64 2.94
N SER A 22 -5.36 7.57 1.71
CA SER A 22 -6.13 7.92 0.51
C SER A 22 -7.38 7.06 0.39
N LEU A 23 -7.26 5.74 0.61
CA LEU A 23 -8.40 4.83 0.56
C LEU A 23 -9.43 5.10 1.67
N LEU A 24 -8.97 5.42 2.88
CA LEU A 24 -9.83 5.79 4.00
C LEU A 24 -10.59 7.11 3.74
N SER A 25 -10.07 7.98 2.88
CA SER A 25 -10.76 9.24 2.51
C SER A 25 -12.10 8.96 1.81
N PHE A 26 -12.25 7.84 1.10
CA PHE A 26 -13.53 7.43 0.49
C PHE A 26 -14.60 7.05 1.53
N ALA A 27 -14.19 6.57 2.71
CA ALA A 27 -15.13 6.20 3.78
C ALA A 27 -15.94 7.40 4.28
N PHE A 28 -15.32 8.58 4.31
CA PHE A 28 -15.97 9.83 4.72
C PHE A 28 -16.96 10.36 3.66
N MET A 29 -16.97 9.79 2.45
CA MET A 29 -17.85 10.20 1.36
C MET A 29 -19.17 9.44 1.33
N GLY A 30 -19.20 8.20 1.82
CA GLY A 30 -20.36 7.31 1.79
C GLY A 30 -21.56 7.72 2.67
N GLY A 31 -21.58 8.97 3.18
CA GLY A 31 -22.68 9.54 3.95
C GLY A 31 -23.10 10.96 3.51
N SER A 32 -22.54 11.52 2.43
CA SER A 32 -22.95 12.83 1.93
C SER A 32 -23.86 12.71 0.71
N GLU A 33 -25.15 13.01 0.86
CA GLU A 33 -26.17 12.96 -0.21
C GLU A 33 -26.07 14.15 -1.22
N GLY A 34 -24.88 14.71 -1.44
CA GLY A 34 -24.68 15.94 -2.21
C GLY A 34 -24.08 15.71 -3.62
N PRO A 35 -24.70 16.20 -4.71
CA PRO A 35 -24.24 15.97 -6.09
C PRO A 35 -22.89 16.62 -6.45
N VAL A 36 -22.32 17.47 -5.60
CA VAL A 36 -21.16 18.33 -5.92
C VAL A 36 -19.89 17.92 -5.14
N ASN A 37 -19.97 16.98 -4.19
CA ASN A 37 -18.86 16.71 -3.26
C ASN A 37 -17.98 15.50 -3.65
N SER A 38 -18.37 14.67 -4.62
CA SER A 38 -17.67 13.38 -4.82
C SER A 38 -16.52 13.38 -5.83
N VAL A 39 -16.60 14.12 -6.94
CA VAL A 39 -15.58 14.00 -8.01
C VAL A 39 -14.23 14.60 -7.61
N LEU A 40 -14.22 15.75 -6.93
CA LEU A 40 -12.99 16.43 -6.53
C LEU A 40 -12.21 15.61 -5.49
N ILE A 41 -12.90 15.04 -4.50
CA ILE A 41 -12.27 14.21 -3.45
C ILE A 41 -11.73 12.92 -4.07
N VAL A 42 -12.48 12.27 -4.97
CA VAL A 42 -12.00 11.09 -5.71
C VAL A 42 -10.74 11.41 -6.50
N LEU A 43 -10.71 12.54 -7.21
CA LEU A 43 -9.53 12.97 -7.96
C LEU A 43 -8.32 13.20 -7.05
N ILE A 44 -8.50 13.90 -5.92
CA ILE A 44 -7.42 14.15 -4.96
C ILE A 44 -6.91 12.82 -4.39
N ALA A 45 -7.82 11.91 -3.99
CA ALA A 45 -7.47 10.59 -3.49
C ALA A 45 -6.68 9.78 -4.53
N MET A 46 -7.13 9.76 -5.79
CA MET A 46 -6.43 9.09 -6.89
C MET A 46 -5.04 9.68 -7.15
N VAL A 47 -4.90 11.01 -7.13
CA VAL A 47 -3.60 11.67 -7.28
C VAL A 47 -2.67 11.32 -6.12
N LEU A 48 -3.14 11.37 -4.88
CA LEU A 48 -2.35 10.97 -3.71
C LEU A 48 -1.93 9.50 -3.78
N PHE A 49 -2.85 8.63 -4.20
CA PHE A 49 -2.58 7.21 -4.39
C PHE A 49 -1.51 6.99 -5.47
N GLY A 50 -1.64 7.65 -6.63
CA GLY A 50 -0.68 7.56 -7.73
C GLY A 50 0.70 8.10 -7.36
N VAL A 51 0.77 9.22 -6.63
CA VAL A 51 2.06 9.76 -6.12
C VAL A 51 2.73 8.76 -5.17
N ALA A 52 1.96 8.14 -4.28
CA ALA A 52 2.48 7.09 -3.42
C ALA A 52 2.96 5.87 -4.23
N GLU A 53 2.25 5.49 -5.29
CA GLU A 53 2.57 4.36 -6.15
C GLU A 53 3.90 4.54 -6.88
N ILE A 54 4.13 5.74 -7.41
CA ILE A 54 5.40 6.11 -8.06
C ILE A 54 6.59 5.97 -7.12
N VAL A 55 6.39 6.11 -5.80
CA VAL A 55 7.46 5.89 -4.81
C VAL A 55 7.61 4.41 -4.45
N VAL A 56 6.50 3.69 -4.28
CA VAL A 56 6.48 2.30 -3.80
C VAL A 56 7.02 1.34 -4.85
N VAL A 57 6.51 1.40 -6.08
CA VAL A 57 6.82 0.44 -7.15
C VAL A 57 8.32 0.36 -7.48
N PRO A 58 9.04 1.45 -7.80
CA PRO A 58 10.46 1.37 -8.13
C PRO A 58 11.32 0.96 -6.93
N THR A 59 10.90 1.32 -5.72
CA THR A 59 11.61 0.95 -4.49
C THR A 59 11.45 -0.54 -4.19
N ALA A 60 10.25 -1.09 -4.36
CA ALA A 60 9.96 -2.51 -4.17
C ALA A 60 10.70 -3.40 -5.18
N LEU A 61 10.72 -3.01 -6.45
CA LEU A 61 11.49 -3.69 -7.50
C LEU A 61 13.00 -3.66 -7.18
N SER A 62 13.52 -2.51 -6.79
CA SER A 62 14.94 -2.35 -6.42
C SER A 62 15.32 -3.20 -5.20
N LEU A 63 14.44 -3.30 -4.20
CA LEU A 63 14.62 -4.15 -3.02
C LEU A 63 14.64 -5.64 -3.41
N THR A 64 13.70 -6.06 -4.26
CA THR A 64 13.61 -7.44 -4.75
C THR A 64 14.89 -7.83 -5.49
N ALA A 65 15.38 -6.96 -6.38
CA ALA A 65 16.63 -7.19 -7.11
C ALA A 65 17.86 -7.22 -6.19
N ARG A 66 17.91 -6.34 -5.17
CA ARG A 66 19.02 -6.30 -4.19
C ARG A 66 19.07 -7.51 -3.26
N LEU A 67 17.92 -8.04 -2.89
CA LEU A 67 17.80 -9.20 -2.01
C LEU A 67 17.88 -10.52 -2.77
N ALA A 68 17.93 -10.47 -4.11
CA ALA A 68 17.94 -11.66 -4.94
C ALA A 68 19.27 -12.43 -4.82
N PRO A 69 19.23 -13.74 -4.49
CA PRO A 69 20.41 -14.59 -4.55
C PRO A 69 20.90 -14.70 -6.01
N ARG A 70 22.23 -14.70 -6.22
CA ARG A 70 22.82 -14.82 -7.57
C ARG A 70 22.31 -16.03 -8.35
N ALA A 71 22.03 -17.14 -7.67
CA ALA A 71 21.52 -18.36 -8.27
C ALA A 71 19.99 -18.38 -8.50
N ALA A 72 19.24 -17.45 -7.89
CA ALA A 72 17.76 -17.48 -7.84
C ALA A 72 17.11 -16.13 -8.23
N SER A 73 17.79 -15.33 -9.06
CA SER A 73 17.31 -14.02 -9.53
C SER A 73 15.94 -14.09 -10.21
N ALA A 74 15.76 -15.06 -11.12
CA ALA A 74 14.49 -15.27 -11.80
C ALA A 74 13.37 -15.63 -10.81
N GLN A 75 13.65 -16.50 -9.83
CA GLN A 75 12.66 -16.92 -8.82
C GLN A 75 12.20 -15.75 -7.94
N MET A 76 13.12 -14.86 -7.52
CA MET A 76 12.76 -13.67 -6.74
C MET A 76 11.89 -12.70 -7.54
N THR A 77 12.17 -12.53 -8.82
CA THR A 77 11.31 -11.72 -9.72
C THR A 77 9.94 -12.37 -9.90
N SER A 78 9.87 -13.69 -10.04
CA SER A 78 8.59 -14.43 -10.08
C SER A 78 7.79 -14.27 -8.79
N LEU A 79 8.43 -14.29 -7.61
CA LEU A 79 7.76 -14.05 -6.33
C LEU A 79 7.18 -12.64 -6.21
N TYR A 80 7.87 -11.63 -6.75
CA TYR A 80 7.33 -10.27 -6.82
C TYR A 80 6.05 -10.20 -7.67
N PHE A 81 6.08 -10.76 -8.89
CA PHE A 81 4.90 -10.78 -9.74
C PHE A 81 3.76 -11.65 -9.19
N LEU A 82 4.10 -12.76 -8.53
CA LEU A 82 3.13 -13.61 -7.84
C LEU A 82 2.42 -12.84 -6.72
N THR A 83 3.18 -12.04 -5.96
CA THR A 83 2.62 -11.19 -4.90
C THR A 83 1.68 -10.13 -5.48
N MET A 84 2.07 -9.48 -6.58
CA MET A 84 1.22 -8.50 -7.29
C MET A 84 -0.08 -9.14 -7.81
N ALA A 85 0.01 -10.32 -8.43
CA ALA A 85 -1.14 -11.06 -8.91
C ALA A 85 -2.06 -11.46 -7.75
N GLY A 86 -1.51 -12.01 -6.66
CA GLY A 86 -2.25 -12.38 -5.46
C GLY A 86 -2.96 -11.18 -4.81
N GLY A 87 -2.28 -10.03 -4.73
CA GLY A 87 -2.88 -8.79 -4.23
C GLY A 87 -4.04 -8.31 -5.09
N SER A 88 -3.89 -8.32 -6.42
CA SER A 88 -4.96 -7.94 -7.35
C SER A 88 -6.17 -8.88 -7.26
N THR A 89 -5.94 -10.19 -7.20
CA THR A 89 -7.01 -11.18 -7.01
C THR A 89 -7.71 -11.01 -5.68
N PHE A 90 -6.97 -10.77 -4.59
CA PHE A 90 -7.57 -10.50 -3.28
C PHE A 90 -8.45 -9.26 -3.31
N SER A 91 -7.99 -8.16 -3.91
CA SER A 91 -8.79 -6.95 -4.08
C SER A 91 -10.05 -7.20 -4.89
N GLY A 92 -9.99 -8.03 -5.94
CA GLY A 92 -11.16 -8.44 -6.72
C GLY A 92 -12.18 -9.23 -5.89
N VAL A 93 -11.71 -10.14 -5.04
CA VAL A 93 -12.60 -10.89 -4.13
C VAL A 93 -13.26 -9.95 -3.11
N VAL A 94 -12.50 -9.03 -2.52
CA VAL A 94 -13.03 -8.03 -1.57
C VAL A 94 -14.04 -7.11 -2.25
N ALA A 95 -13.80 -6.69 -3.50
CA ALA A 95 -14.70 -5.82 -4.25
C ALA A 95 -16.10 -6.43 -4.47
N GLN A 96 -16.24 -7.76 -4.44
CA GLN A 96 -17.55 -8.41 -4.52
C GLN A 96 -18.45 -8.13 -3.31
N ALA A 97 -17.86 -7.73 -2.16
CA ALA A 97 -18.62 -7.34 -0.97
C ALA A 97 -19.14 -5.88 -1.03
N TYR A 98 -18.85 -5.14 -2.10
CA TYR A 98 -19.31 -3.76 -2.28
C TYR A 98 -20.82 -3.70 -2.53
N SER A 99 -21.49 -2.76 -1.86
CA SER A 99 -22.88 -2.38 -2.11
C SER A 99 -23.03 -0.86 -1.98
N PRO A 100 -23.79 -0.18 -2.86
CA PRO A 100 -24.03 1.27 -2.76
C PRO A 100 -24.67 1.69 -1.42
N GLU A 101 -25.51 0.84 -0.83
CA GLU A 101 -26.18 1.14 0.45
C GLU A 101 -25.20 1.20 1.63
N ASN A 102 -24.07 0.48 1.55
CA ASN A 102 -23.08 0.34 2.63
C ASN A 102 -21.69 0.81 2.20
N GLU A 103 -21.60 1.73 1.25
CA GLU A 103 -20.34 2.21 0.68
C GLU A 103 -19.40 2.77 1.76
N GLY A 104 -19.92 3.58 2.69
CA GLY A 104 -19.13 4.13 3.80
C GLY A 104 -18.54 3.04 4.71
N LEU A 105 -19.30 1.98 5.00
CA LEU A 105 -18.83 0.83 5.80
C LEU A 105 -17.77 0.03 5.05
N PHE A 106 -17.98 -0.22 3.76
CA PHE A 106 -17.04 -0.93 2.91
C PHE A 106 -15.66 -0.23 2.90
N PHE A 107 -15.63 1.06 2.57
CA PHE A 107 -14.38 1.82 2.53
C PHE A 107 -13.76 2.01 3.92
N SER A 108 -14.56 2.08 4.99
CA SER A 108 -14.05 2.12 6.36
C SER A 108 -13.30 0.84 6.71
N VAL A 109 -13.87 -0.33 6.42
CA VAL A 109 -13.26 -1.63 6.71
C VAL A 109 -11.98 -1.83 5.90
N VAL A 110 -12.03 -1.55 4.59
CA VAL A 110 -10.84 -1.72 3.72
C VAL A 110 -9.75 -0.70 4.07
N GLY A 111 -10.12 0.55 4.35
CA GLY A 111 -9.18 1.60 4.76
C GLY A 111 -8.51 1.29 6.10
N LEU A 112 -9.28 0.96 7.13
CA LEU A 112 -8.74 0.58 8.45
C LEU A 112 -7.93 -0.71 8.38
N GLY A 113 -8.39 -1.70 7.61
CA GLY A 113 -7.64 -2.94 7.37
C GLY A 113 -6.28 -2.67 6.71
N SER A 114 -6.24 -1.75 5.74
CA SER A 114 -5.01 -1.33 5.07
C SER A 114 -4.04 -0.61 6.02
N ILE A 115 -4.56 0.26 6.89
CA ILE A 115 -3.75 0.92 7.95
C ILE A 115 -3.19 -0.13 8.91
N ALA A 116 -4.01 -1.08 9.36
CA ALA A 116 -3.58 -2.16 10.25
C ALA A 116 -2.48 -3.03 9.61
N ALA A 117 -2.61 -3.34 8.32
CA ALA A 117 -1.58 -4.04 7.56
C ALA A 117 -0.28 -3.23 7.47
N ALA A 118 -0.36 -1.91 7.21
CA ALA A 118 0.81 -1.03 7.17
C ALA A 118 1.54 -0.96 8.52
N ILE A 119 0.79 -0.87 9.64
CA ILE A 119 1.33 -0.90 10.99
C ILE A 119 2.01 -2.25 11.27
N THR A 120 1.36 -3.35 10.91
CA THR A 120 1.92 -4.70 11.09
C THR A 120 3.23 -4.86 10.33
N LEU A 121 3.27 -4.40 9.08
CA LEU A 121 4.49 -4.41 8.26
C LEU A 121 5.59 -3.55 8.89
N TYR A 122 5.25 -2.38 9.44
CA TYR A 122 6.21 -1.51 10.13
C TYR A 122 6.80 -2.22 11.37
N LEU A 123 5.97 -2.89 12.16
CA LEU A 123 6.42 -3.63 13.35
C LEU A 123 7.36 -4.78 12.98
N VAL A 124 7.00 -5.56 11.95
CA VAL A 124 7.85 -6.64 11.42
C VAL A 124 9.18 -6.09 10.90
N TYR A 125 9.15 -5.00 10.11
CA TYR A 125 10.36 -4.34 9.63
C TYR A 125 11.26 -3.86 10.76
N ARG A 126 10.68 -3.22 11.79
CA ARG A 126 11.41 -2.78 12.99
C ARG A 126 12.01 -3.95 13.77
N ALA A 127 11.32 -5.08 13.85
CA ALA A 127 11.82 -6.28 14.52
C ALA A 127 12.99 -6.92 13.74
N LEU A 128 12.88 -7.00 12.41
CA LEU A 128 13.94 -7.51 11.53
C LEU A 128 15.20 -6.65 11.60
N ASN A 129 15.08 -5.33 11.44
CA ASN A 129 16.24 -4.42 11.54
C ASN A 129 16.91 -4.47 12.91
N ARG A 130 16.16 -4.72 13.99
CA ARG A 130 16.74 -4.93 15.32
C ARG A 130 17.58 -6.22 15.38
N LYS A 131 17.09 -7.33 14.84
CA LYS A 131 17.82 -8.60 14.83
C LYS A 131 19.07 -8.56 13.94
N VAL A 132 18.97 -7.93 12.76
CA VAL A 132 20.12 -7.82 11.83
C VAL A 132 21.24 -6.95 12.42
N ARG A 133 20.92 -5.94 13.25
CA ARG A 133 21.94 -5.13 13.95
C ARG A 133 22.62 -5.84 15.14
N MET A 134 22.08 -6.98 15.60
CA MET A 134 22.65 -7.76 16.72
C MET A 134 23.59 -8.88 16.25
N LEU A 135 23.64 -9.16 14.94
CA LEU A 135 24.55 -10.10 14.29
C LEU A 135 25.74 -9.34 13.69
#